data_AF-A0A9E6K124-F1
#
_entry.id   AF-A0A9E6K124-F1
#
_cell.length_a   1.000
_cell.length_b   1.000
_cell.length_c   1.000
_cell.angle_alpha   90.00
_cell.angle_beta   90.00
_cell.angle_gamma   90.00
#
_symmetry.space_group_name_H-M   'P 1'
#
loop_
_entity.id
_entity.type
_entity.pdbx_description
1 polymer ?
#
loop_
_entity_poly.entity_id
_entity_poly.type
_entity_poly.pdbx_seq_one_letter_code
_entity_poly.pdbx_strand_id
1 'polypeptide(L)'
;MKTVLLLLHVILPIIGIVDSSFITYEEIMGIVPPCGNGFDCGAVLTSKYAHIGPVPLAAIGFMYYLTLFILGSLLVLEVDTSKWFPKKLRAFTSTQQLYTTLTTFGAAFSLYLVFLMGIVIKGWCLYCLISAITSATLFALSWYYFSKTSTSSHTLLKTISHKIVSVLYTNVLKPILFLIDPEIVHNSFSTIGNLLGSSALLRWKTKLLFEYHSATTPIVRDGILFPNKLGLAAGFDYNGEMAKILGPVGFGFHTIGTVTFQPYAGNPKPRLGRLPESKALIVNKGLKTLGAPTIANKLAGITFTVPVGISIASTNTHFDTAQEQLMDIVKGFVVFEKSSVNHSYYELNISCPNTFGGEPFTSPERLEQLLTATDALHLSRPLYIKMPIDQSKKETLQLLAVADTHAVQGVIFGNLTKDKNNPDVTPSERKIWASRKGNLSGKPTFARSNALIRLTREHFYDRFTIIGLGGVFDTETAQSKLDAGADLIQLITGMVFGGPQVIGTIVRELDLKSK
;
A
#
# COMPACT_ATOMS: atom_id res chain seq x y z
N MET A 1 -28.71 -5.83 -16.23
CA MET A 1 -28.35 -4.45 -15.81
C MET A 1 -27.10 -3.91 -16.52
N LYS A 2 -25.95 -4.62 -16.56
CA LYS A 2 -24.72 -4.15 -17.24
C LYS A 2 -24.90 -3.89 -18.74
N THR A 3 -25.52 -4.81 -19.48
CA THR A 3 -25.77 -4.68 -20.93
C THR A 3 -26.66 -3.48 -21.25
N VAL A 4 -27.69 -3.23 -20.44
CA VAL A 4 -28.58 -2.07 -20.59
C VAL A 4 -27.80 -0.76 -20.39
N LEU A 5 -26.94 -0.69 -19.37
CA LEU A 5 -26.10 0.48 -19.12
C LEU A 5 -25.11 0.73 -20.28
N LEU A 6 -24.50 -0.32 -20.85
CA LEU A 6 -23.62 -0.21 -22.01
C LEU A 6 -24.35 0.30 -23.26
N LEU A 7 -25.56 -0.21 -23.54
CA LEU A 7 -26.36 0.25 -24.67
C LEU A 7 -26.75 1.72 -24.56
N LEU A 8 -26.98 2.24 -23.35
CA LEU A 8 -27.24 3.67 -23.14
C LEU A 8 -26.07 4.57 -23.55
N HIS A 9 -24.83 4.09 -23.48
CA HIS A 9 -23.65 4.83 -23.95
C HIS A 9 -23.58 4.95 -25.48
N VAL A 10 -24.39 4.18 -26.21
CA VAL A 10 -24.55 4.25 -27.67
C VAL A 10 -25.83 5.00 -28.05
N ILE A 11 -26.92 4.80 -27.30
CA ILE A 11 -28.23 5.40 -27.62
C ILE A 11 -28.26 6.90 -27.30
N LEU A 12 -27.74 7.32 -26.15
CA LEU A 12 -27.82 8.73 -25.73
C LEU A 12 -27.04 9.70 -26.65
N PRO A 13 -25.84 9.37 -27.16
CA PRO A 13 -25.16 10.24 -28.13
C PRO A 13 -25.96 10.46 -29.41
N ILE A 14 -26.85 9.53 -29.81
CA ILE A 14 -27.72 9.71 -30.98
C ILE A 14 -28.66 10.90 -30.77
N ILE A 15 -29.19 11.09 -29.56
CA ILE A 15 -30.03 12.25 -29.22
C ILE A 15 -29.23 13.54 -29.42
N GLY A 16 -28.00 13.58 -28.91
CA GLY A 16 -27.11 14.72 -29.08
C GLY A 16 -26.72 14.98 -30.54
N ILE A 17 -26.52 13.93 -31.34
CA ILE A 17 -26.26 14.03 -32.79
C ILE A 17 -27.47 14.68 -33.48
N VAL A 18 -28.69 14.16 -33.25
CA VAL A 18 -29.91 14.70 -33.89
C VAL A 18 -30.13 16.16 -33.50
N ASP A 19 -30.02 16.48 -32.21
CA ASP A 19 -30.18 17.83 -31.68
C ASP A 19 -29.16 18.82 -32.28
N SER A 20 -27.88 18.47 -32.24
CA SER A 20 -26.80 19.33 -32.76
C SER A 20 -26.81 19.45 -34.28
N SER A 21 -27.14 18.39 -35.02
CA SER A 21 -27.33 18.44 -36.47
C SER A 21 -28.48 19.36 -36.86
N PHE A 22 -29.59 19.30 -36.13
CA PHE A 22 -30.75 20.16 -36.37
C PHE A 22 -30.40 21.64 -36.17
N ILE A 23 -29.80 22.01 -35.03
CA ILE A 23 -29.39 23.41 -34.81
C ILE A 23 -28.38 23.87 -35.86
N THR A 24 -27.39 23.02 -36.19
CA THR A 24 -26.38 23.36 -37.20
C THR A 24 -27.02 23.63 -38.56
N TYR A 25 -28.02 22.84 -38.95
CA TYR A 25 -28.75 23.04 -40.20
C TYR A 25 -29.53 24.35 -40.21
N GLU A 26 -30.33 24.61 -39.17
CA GLU A 26 -31.13 25.84 -39.04
C GLU A 26 -30.25 27.09 -39.07
N GLU A 27 -29.10 27.05 -38.38
CA GLU A 27 -28.13 28.13 -38.35
C GLU A 27 -27.50 28.40 -39.73
N ILE A 28 -27.14 27.35 -40.48
CA ILE A 28 -26.66 27.47 -41.86
C ILE A 28 -27.70 28.11 -42.78
N MET A 29 -28.99 27.81 -42.53
CA MET A 29 -30.11 28.37 -43.29
C MET A 29 -30.52 29.77 -42.81
N GLY A 30 -29.92 30.28 -41.73
CA GLY A 30 -30.27 31.57 -41.13
C GLY A 30 -31.65 31.59 -40.47
N ILE A 31 -32.16 30.44 -40.04
CA ILE A 31 -33.48 30.27 -39.44
C ILE A 31 -33.33 30.13 -37.93
N VAL A 32 -34.21 30.82 -37.18
CA VAL A 32 -34.30 30.62 -35.73
C VAL A 32 -35.23 29.43 -35.47
N PRO A 33 -34.75 28.34 -34.85
CA PRO A 33 -35.56 27.15 -34.64
C PRO A 33 -36.73 27.45 -33.71
N PRO A 34 -37.88 26.75 -33.89
CA PRO A 34 -39.02 26.92 -33.02
C PRO A 34 -38.64 26.54 -31.59
N CYS A 35 -38.82 27.48 -30.68
CA CYS A 35 -38.53 27.34 -29.26
C CYS A 35 -39.88 27.45 -28.52
N GLY A 36 -40.26 26.42 -27.76
CA GLY A 36 -41.56 26.39 -27.08
C GLY A 36 -41.79 27.56 -26.11
N ASN A 37 -43.02 27.70 -25.61
CA ASN A 37 -43.39 28.77 -24.69
C ASN A 37 -42.46 28.84 -23.46
N GLY A 38 -41.86 30.02 -23.23
CA GLY A 38 -40.93 30.26 -22.13
C GLY A 38 -39.44 30.08 -22.47
N PHE A 39 -39.11 29.73 -23.72
CA PHE A 39 -37.74 29.64 -24.22
C PHE A 39 -37.47 30.67 -25.33
N ASP A 40 -36.24 31.15 -25.41
CA ASP A 40 -35.75 32.09 -26.42
C ASP A 40 -34.46 31.54 -27.05
N CYS A 41 -34.64 30.60 -27.98
CA CYS A 41 -33.55 30.02 -28.75
C CYS A 41 -32.85 31.09 -29.61
N GLY A 42 -33.58 32.11 -30.07
CA GLY A 42 -33.04 33.19 -30.90
C GLY A 42 -31.95 33.97 -30.15
N ALA A 43 -32.25 34.44 -28.94
CA ALA A 43 -31.28 35.17 -28.13
C ALA A 43 -30.01 34.37 -27.82
N VAL A 44 -30.12 33.06 -27.65
CA VAL A 44 -28.97 32.19 -27.38
C VAL A 44 -28.15 31.92 -28.66
N LEU A 45 -28.82 31.50 -29.74
CA LEU A 45 -28.16 31.06 -30.99
C LEU A 45 -27.61 32.22 -31.83
N THR A 46 -28.12 33.43 -31.66
CA THR A 46 -27.56 34.64 -32.30
C THR A 46 -26.54 35.37 -31.44
N SER A 47 -26.27 34.87 -30.22
CA SER A 47 -25.31 35.49 -29.32
C SER A 47 -23.88 35.29 -29.81
N LYS A 48 -22.96 36.16 -29.37
CA LYS A 48 -21.51 35.99 -29.62
C LYS A 48 -20.93 34.68 -29.07
N TYR A 49 -21.66 33.97 -28.21
CA TYR A 49 -21.25 32.71 -27.60
C TYR A 49 -21.71 31.48 -28.40
N ALA A 50 -22.54 31.67 -29.43
CA ALA A 50 -22.99 30.60 -30.32
C ALA A 50 -21.89 30.13 -31.29
N HIS A 51 -20.75 30.83 -31.34
CA HIS A 51 -19.61 30.48 -32.18
C HIS A 51 -18.31 30.41 -31.39
N ILE A 52 -17.39 29.57 -31.86
CA ILE A 52 -15.98 29.59 -31.48
C ILE A 52 -15.18 29.93 -32.74
N GLY A 53 -14.78 31.20 -32.86
CA GLY A 53 -14.23 31.72 -34.11
C GLY A 53 -15.26 31.63 -35.24
N PRO A 54 -14.93 31.06 -36.41
CA PRO A 54 -15.87 30.91 -37.52
C PRO A 54 -16.80 29.70 -37.41
N VAL A 55 -16.65 28.87 -36.37
CA VAL A 55 -17.34 27.58 -36.28
C VAL A 55 -18.56 27.69 -35.36
N PRO A 56 -19.76 27.31 -35.84
CA PRO A 56 -20.95 27.12 -35.00
C PRO A 56 -20.68 26.17 -33.84
N LEU A 57 -21.10 26.56 -32.63
CA LEU A 57 -20.95 25.73 -31.45
C LEU A 57 -21.76 24.42 -31.58
N ALA A 58 -22.90 24.46 -32.28
CA ALA A 58 -23.70 23.29 -32.59
C ALA A 58 -22.91 22.26 -33.43
N ALA A 59 -22.10 22.71 -34.40
CA ALA A 59 -21.26 21.82 -35.21
C ALA A 59 -20.16 21.15 -34.37
N ILE A 60 -19.59 21.87 -33.39
CA ILE A 60 -18.65 21.28 -32.42
C ILE A 60 -19.36 20.24 -31.55
N GLY A 61 -20.59 20.53 -31.12
CA GLY A 61 -21.46 19.59 -30.41
C GLY A 61 -21.72 18.31 -31.21
N PHE A 62 -21.99 18.43 -32.51
CA PHE A 62 -22.15 17.29 -33.40
C PHE A 62 -20.92 16.39 -33.43
N MET A 63 -19.73 16.97 -33.62
CA MET A 63 -18.47 16.22 -33.62
C MET A 63 -18.21 15.54 -32.27
N TYR A 64 -18.57 16.19 -31.16
CA TYR A 64 -18.49 15.63 -29.82
C TYR A 64 -19.37 14.38 -29.67
N TYR A 65 -20.65 14.48 -30.00
CA TYR A 65 -21.58 13.36 -29.85
C TYR A 65 -21.29 12.23 -30.84
N LEU A 66 -20.84 12.55 -32.06
CA LEU A 66 -20.38 11.54 -33.01
C LEU A 66 -19.18 10.75 -32.47
N THR A 67 -18.22 11.45 -31.85
CA THR A 67 -17.06 10.81 -31.22
C THR A 67 -17.49 9.90 -30.07
N LEU A 68 -18.42 10.36 -29.22
CA LEU A 68 -18.98 9.53 -28.14
C LEU A 68 -19.77 8.33 -28.68
N PHE A 69 -20.52 8.46 -29.77
CA PHE A 69 -21.21 7.35 -30.40
C PHE A 69 -20.24 6.26 -30.86
N ILE A 70 -19.14 6.66 -31.53
CA ILE A 70 -18.10 5.74 -31.99
C ILE A 70 -17.43 5.05 -30.80
N LEU A 71 -16.98 5.81 -29.81
CA LEU A 71 -16.33 5.25 -28.62
C LEU A 71 -17.29 4.37 -27.79
N GLY A 72 -18.57 4.74 -27.70
CA GLY A 72 -19.62 3.95 -27.07
C GLY A 72 -19.85 2.62 -27.77
N SER A 73 -19.82 2.63 -29.11
CA SER A 73 -19.92 1.40 -29.91
C SER A 73 -18.71 0.51 -29.71
N LEU A 74 -17.50 1.08 -29.67
CA LEU A 74 -16.27 0.35 -29.36
C LEU A 74 -16.29 -0.24 -27.93
N LEU A 75 -16.90 0.45 -26.97
CA LEU A 75 -17.11 -0.07 -25.62
C LEU A 75 -18.04 -1.28 -25.59
N VAL A 76 -19.11 -1.28 -26.39
CA VAL A 76 -20.03 -2.43 -26.53
C VAL A 76 -19.34 -3.62 -27.19
N LEU A 77 -18.45 -3.35 -28.15
CA LEU A 77 -17.69 -4.37 -28.88
C LEU A 77 -16.41 -4.83 -28.15
N GLU A 78 -16.16 -4.34 -26.94
CA GLU A 78 -14.97 -4.64 -26.13
C GLU A 78 -13.63 -4.41 -26.86
N VAL A 79 -13.59 -3.46 -27.79
CA VAL A 79 -12.39 -3.12 -28.56
C VAL A 79 -11.50 -2.22 -27.70
N ASP A 80 -10.22 -2.59 -27.51
CA ASP A 80 -9.26 -1.74 -26.82
C ASP A 80 -8.46 -0.85 -27.78
N THR A 81 -8.79 0.45 -27.77
CA THR A 81 -8.12 1.48 -28.58
C THR A 81 -6.67 1.70 -28.18
N SER A 82 -6.20 1.24 -27.02
CA SER A 82 -4.81 1.45 -26.57
C SER A 82 -3.78 0.89 -27.57
N LYS A 83 -4.15 -0.15 -28.32
CA LYS A 83 -3.30 -0.78 -29.34
C LYS A 83 -3.00 0.15 -30.52
N TRP A 84 -3.82 1.15 -30.76
CA TRP A 84 -3.67 2.13 -31.84
C TRP A 84 -2.64 3.21 -31.52
N PHE A 85 -2.17 3.28 -30.27
CA PHE A 85 -1.24 4.31 -29.81
C PHE A 85 0.17 3.75 -29.50
N PRO A 86 1.22 4.59 -29.59
CA PRO A 86 2.60 4.22 -29.24
C PRO A 86 2.70 3.69 -27.79
N LYS A 87 3.63 2.76 -27.52
CA LYS A 87 3.81 2.12 -26.20
C LYS A 87 3.81 3.09 -25.01
N LYS A 88 4.40 4.29 -25.17
CA LYS A 88 4.45 5.34 -24.12
C LYS A 88 3.07 5.95 -23.77
N LEU A 89 2.11 5.89 -24.70
CA LEU A 89 0.77 6.47 -24.58
C LEU A 89 -0.32 5.42 -24.32
N ARG A 90 0.00 4.12 -24.43
CA ARG A 90 -0.95 3.02 -24.20
C ARG A 90 -1.59 3.04 -22.82
N ALA A 91 -0.87 3.57 -21.82
CA ALA A 91 -1.37 3.70 -20.45
C ALA A 91 -2.55 4.69 -20.30
N PHE A 92 -2.82 5.52 -21.32
CA PHE A 92 -3.78 6.63 -21.25
C PHE A 92 -4.83 6.63 -22.38
N THR A 93 -4.88 5.58 -23.20
CA THR A 93 -5.61 5.58 -24.48
C THR A 93 -6.57 4.40 -24.63
N SER A 94 -6.94 3.73 -23.53
CA SER A 94 -8.00 2.73 -23.59
C SER A 94 -9.35 3.40 -23.90
N THR A 95 -10.24 2.65 -24.55
CA THR A 95 -11.52 3.18 -25.05
C THR A 95 -12.37 3.74 -23.92
N GLN A 96 -12.33 3.06 -22.78
CA GLN A 96 -12.96 3.50 -21.55
C GLN A 96 -12.40 4.82 -21.01
N GLN A 97 -11.08 4.99 -21.01
CA GLN A 97 -10.46 6.22 -20.51
C GLN A 97 -10.77 7.41 -21.41
N LEU A 98 -10.71 7.22 -22.73
CA LEU A 98 -11.08 8.24 -23.70
C LEU A 98 -12.55 8.65 -23.54
N TYR A 99 -13.45 7.67 -23.45
CA TYR A 99 -14.88 7.93 -23.26
C TYR A 99 -15.18 8.68 -21.95
N THR A 100 -14.61 8.22 -20.84
CA THR A 100 -14.80 8.88 -19.52
C THR A 100 -14.26 10.31 -19.51
N THR A 101 -13.10 10.52 -20.14
CA THR A 101 -12.47 11.85 -20.23
C THR A 101 -13.35 12.82 -21.04
N LEU A 102 -13.84 12.37 -22.20
CA LEU A 102 -14.69 13.19 -23.07
C LEU A 102 -16.05 13.49 -22.42
N THR A 103 -16.69 12.52 -21.76
CA THR A 103 -17.94 12.78 -21.01
C THR A 103 -17.75 13.76 -19.85
N THR A 104 -16.62 13.69 -19.14
CA THR A 104 -16.29 14.64 -18.06
C THR A 104 -16.11 16.06 -18.60
N PHE A 105 -15.31 16.20 -19.67
CA PHE A 105 -15.09 17.49 -20.32
C PHE A 105 -16.40 18.07 -20.86
N GLY A 106 -17.20 17.25 -21.56
CA GLY A 106 -18.47 17.69 -22.13
C GLY A 106 -19.48 18.10 -21.07
N ALA A 107 -19.55 17.43 -19.92
CA ALA A 107 -20.44 17.84 -18.82
C ALA A 107 -20.00 19.16 -18.19
N ALA A 108 -18.70 19.35 -17.95
CA ALA A 108 -18.15 20.61 -17.44
C ALA A 108 -18.39 21.77 -18.42
N PHE A 109 -18.19 21.52 -19.72
CA PHE A 109 -18.44 22.51 -20.76
C PHE A 109 -19.93 22.82 -20.91
N SER A 110 -20.81 21.82 -20.81
CA SER A 110 -22.26 22.02 -20.84
C SER A 110 -22.75 22.87 -19.66
N LEU A 111 -22.18 22.65 -18.47
CA LEU A 111 -22.48 23.49 -17.30
C LEU A 111 -22.06 24.94 -17.52
N TYR A 112 -20.90 25.17 -18.15
CA TYR A 112 -20.46 26.50 -18.55
C TYR A 112 -21.43 27.17 -19.54
N LEU A 113 -21.90 26.44 -20.55
CA LEU A 113 -22.89 26.97 -21.51
C LEU A 113 -24.24 27.28 -20.85
N VAL A 114 -24.69 26.43 -19.92
CA VAL A 114 -25.90 26.68 -19.11
C VAL A 114 -25.74 27.94 -18.26
N PHE A 115 -24.57 28.15 -17.66
CA PHE A 115 -24.25 29.39 -16.95
C PHE A 115 -24.33 30.62 -17.88
N LEU A 116 -23.75 30.54 -19.08
CA LEU A 116 -23.82 31.64 -20.05
C LEU A 116 -25.27 31.95 -20.44
N MET A 117 -26.09 30.94 -20.73
CA MET A 117 -27.51 31.10 -21.06
C MET A 117 -28.28 31.79 -19.92
N GLY A 118 -28.20 31.26 -18.70
CA GLY A 118 -29.00 31.74 -17.58
C GLY A 118 -28.55 33.09 -17.00
N ILE A 119 -27.25 33.33 -16.93
CA ILE A 119 -26.69 34.50 -16.21
C ILE A 119 -26.27 35.62 -17.16
N VAL A 120 -25.63 35.28 -18.29
CA VAL A 120 -25.05 36.29 -19.20
C VAL A 120 -26.04 36.71 -20.26
N ILE A 121 -26.60 35.74 -20.99
CA ILE A 121 -27.55 35.98 -22.08
C ILE A 121 -28.96 36.27 -21.53
N LYS A 122 -29.28 35.69 -20.36
CA LYS A 122 -30.61 35.74 -19.72
C LYS A 122 -31.72 35.20 -20.63
N GLY A 123 -31.39 34.16 -21.39
CA GLY A 123 -32.29 33.48 -22.31
C GLY A 123 -32.03 31.98 -22.28
N TRP A 124 -33.09 31.19 -22.46
CA TRP A 124 -33.02 29.73 -22.40
C TRP A 124 -33.32 29.13 -23.76
N CYS A 125 -32.43 28.26 -24.26
CA CYS A 125 -32.66 27.51 -25.49
C CYS A 125 -33.02 26.07 -25.17
N LEU A 126 -34.16 25.59 -25.68
CA LEU A 126 -34.65 24.23 -25.46
C LEU A 126 -33.65 23.17 -25.94
N TYR A 127 -33.13 23.33 -27.16
CA TYR A 127 -32.17 22.39 -27.76
C TYR A 127 -30.84 22.39 -27.00
N CYS A 128 -30.30 23.55 -26.64
CA CYS A 128 -29.09 23.63 -25.81
C CYS A 128 -29.27 22.96 -24.44
N LEU A 129 -30.47 23.01 -23.85
CA LEU A 129 -30.79 22.30 -22.61
C LEU A 129 -30.89 20.79 -22.82
N ILE A 130 -31.48 20.32 -23.93
CA ILE A 130 -31.50 18.90 -24.31
C ILE A 130 -30.06 18.37 -24.42
N SER A 131 -29.19 19.10 -25.12
CA SER A 131 -27.76 18.79 -25.22
C SER A 131 -27.10 18.76 -23.84
N ALA A 132 -27.31 19.77 -22.99
CA ALA A 132 -26.72 19.82 -21.65
C ALA A 132 -27.17 18.64 -20.75
N ILE A 133 -28.46 18.29 -20.79
CA ILE A 133 -29.02 17.14 -20.06
C ILE A 133 -28.43 15.84 -20.60
N THR A 134 -28.32 15.70 -21.93
CA THR A 134 -27.75 14.50 -22.56
C THR A 134 -26.29 14.30 -22.14
N SER A 135 -25.49 15.36 -22.21
CA SER A 135 -24.08 15.36 -21.78
C SER A 135 -23.92 15.05 -20.29
N ALA A 136 -24.73 15.67 -19.42
CA ALA A 136 -24.73 15.39 -17.98
C ALA A 136 -25.14 13.94 -17.67
N THR A 137 -26.13 13.40 -18.38
CA THR A 137 -26.59 12.01 -18.24
C THR A 137 -25.51 11.04 -18.69
N LEU A 138 -24.86 11.30 -19.82
CA LEU A 138 -23.73 10.51 -20.31
C LEU A 138 -22.58 10.49 -19.31
N PHE A 139 -22.24 11.63 -18.70
CA PHE A 139 -21.26 11.70 -17.63
C PHE A 139 -21.68 10.89 -16.40
N ALA A 140 -22.92 11.05 -15.92
CA ALA A 140 -23.40 10.32 -14.75
C ALA A 140 -23.43 8.80 -14.97
N LEU A 141 -23.86 8.36 -16.16
CA LEU A 141 -23.86 6.94 -16.54
C LEU A 141 -22.45 6.38 -16.70
N SER A 142 -21.55 7.12 -17.37
CA SER A 142 -20.14 6.77 -17.52
C SER A 142 -19.47 6.64 -16.15
N TRP A 143 -19.66 7.63 -15.27
CA TRP A 143 -19.16 7.61 -13.91
C TRP A 143 -19.72 6.43 -13.11
N TYR A 144 -21.04 6.21 -13.14
CA TYR A 144 -21.70 5.12 -12.42
C TYR A 144 -21.24 3.74 -12.92
N TYR A 145 -21.23 3.54 -14.24
CA TYR A 145 -20.87 2.28 -14.86
C TYR A 145 -19.40 1.97 -14.62
N PHE A 146 -18.48 2.93 -14.84
CA PHE A 146 -17.06 2.68 -14.70
C PHE A 146 -16.57 2.72 -13.24
N SER A 147 -17.21 3.45 -12.33
CA SER A 147 -16.89 3.32 -10.89
C SER A 147 -17.23 1.93 -10.33
N LYS A 148 -18.26 1.26 -10.88
CA LYS A 148 -18.63 -0.12 -10.51
C LYS A 148 -17.87 -1.21 -11.26
N THR A 149 -17.48 -0.95 -12.50
CA THR A 149 -16.97 -2.00 -13.41
C THR A 149 -15.47 -1.90 -13.65
N SER A 150 -14.85 -0.76 -13.34
CA SER A 150 -13.45 -0.50 -13.66
C SER A 150 -12.48 -0.79 -12.52
N THR A 151 -11.92 -1.99 -12.53
CA THR A 151 -10.64 -2.26 -11.87
C THR A 151 -9.51 -1.44 -12.53
N SER A 152 -9.68 -0.92 -13.75
CA SER A 152 -8.64 -0.24 -14.55
C SER A 152 -8.51 1.27 -14.28
N SER A 153 -9.62 2.00 -14.11
CA SER A 153 -9.64 3.47 -13.90
C SER A 153 -9.19 3.83 -12.47
N HIS A 154 -9.58 3.03 -11.48
CA HIS A 154 -9.06 3.16 -10.12
C HIS A 154 -7.56 2.85 -10.07
N THR A 155 -7.09 1.86 -10.85
CA THR A 155 -5.66 1.54 -10.97
C THR A 155 -4.86 2.68 -11.61
N LEU A 156 -5.37 3.34 -12.66
CA LEU A 156 -4.69 4.48 -13.27
C LEU A 156 -4.57 5.67 -12.31
N LEU A 157 -5.68 6.10 -11.69
CA LEU A 157 -5.67 7.22 -10.73
C LEU A 157 -4.76 6.91 -9.54
N LYS A 158 -4.78 5.67 -9.04
CA LYS A 158 -3.85 5.21 -7.99
C LYS A 158 -2.40 5.20 -8.46
N THR A 159 -2.15 4.82 -9.70
CA THR A 159 -0.79 4.85 -10.26
C THR A 159 -0.26 6.27 -10.36
N ILE A 160 -1.10 7.20 -10.83
CA ILE A 160 -0.77 8.63 -10.88
C ILE A 160 -0.56 9.17 -9.45
N SER A 161 -1.47 8.87 -8.52
CA SER A 161 -1.36 9.34 -7.13
C SER A 161 -0.10 8.80 -6.45
N HIS A 162 0.20 7.51 -6.58
CA HIS A 162 1.43 6.90 -6.06
C HIS A 162 2.66 7.53 -6.69
N LYS A 163 2.65 7.81 -8.00
CA LYS A 163 3.80 8.43 -8.66
C LYS A 163 4.01 9.87 -8.18
N ILE A 164 2.95 10.67 -8.08
CA ILE A 164 3.00 12.04 -7.54
C ILE A 164 3.52 12.02 -6.11
N VAL A 165 2.93 11.19 -5.24
CA VAL A 165 3.34 11.06 -3.85
C VAL A 165 4.80 10.58 -3.75
N SER A 166 5.22 9.66 -4.62
CA SER A 166 6.60 9.23 -4.69
C SER A 166 7.53 10.37 -5.03
N VAL A 167 7.24 11.15 -6.08
CA VAL A 167 8.07 12.29 -6.47
C VAL A 167 8.14 13.32 -5.34
N LEU A 168 7.01 13.67 -4.73
CA LEU A 168 6.97 14.61 -3.61
C LEU A 168 7.73 14.08 -2.39
N TYR A 169 7.55 12.81 -2.03
CA TYR A 169 8.25 12.20 -0.92
C TYR A 169 9.75 12.16 -1.18
N THR A 170 10.20 11.62 -2.31
CA THR A 170 11.62 11.36 -2.54
C THR A 170 12.43 12.61 -2.81
N ASN A 171 11.83 13.65 -3.44
CA ASN A 171 12.55 14.85 -3.87
C ASN A 171 12.31 16.06 -2.96
N VAL A 172 11.25 16.07 -2.14
CA VAL A 172 10.95 17.20 -1.25
C VAL A 172 10.99 16.77 0.22
N LEU A 173 10.15 15.83 0.62
CA LEU A 173 9.99 15.51 2.04
C LEU A 173 11.19 14.74 2.61
N LYS A 174 11.67 13.71 1.91
CA LYS A 174 12.77 12.86 2.35
C LYS A 174 14.07 13.64 2.57
N PRO A 175 14.55 14.51 1.65
CA PRO A 175 15.74 15.32 1.89
C PRO A 175 15.64 16.13 3.19
N ILE A 176 14.48 16.75 3.46
CA ILE A 176 14.25 17.52 4.71
C ILE A 176 14.26 16.59 5.93
N LEU A 177 13.52 15.48 5.89
CA LEU A 177 13.45 14.52 6.99
C LEU A 177 14.81 13.87 7.30
N PHE A 178 15.68 13.76 6.30
CA PHE A 178 17.00 13.15 6.46
C PHE A 178 18.00 14.07 7.17
N LEU A 179 17.72 15.38 7.26
CA LEU A 179 18.47 16.35 8.08
C LEU A 179 18.08 16.29 9.56
N ILE A 180 16.94 15.67 9.89
CA ILE A 180 16.43 15.57 11.27
C ILE A 180 16.83 14.21 11.86
N ASP A 181 17.08 14.17 13.17
CA ASP A 181 17.37 12.92 13.88
C ASP A 181 16.32 11.83 13.56
N PRO A 182 16.75 10.61 13.17
CA PRO A 182 15.85 9.55 12.74
C PRO A 182 14.88 9.06 13.82
N GLU A 183 15.24 9.15 15.10
CA GLU A 183 14.34 8.78 16.18
C GLU A 183 13.25 9.84 16.38
N ILE A 184 13.57 11.13 16.24
CA ILE A 184 12.55 12.21 16.21
C ILE A 184 11.58 11.98 15.06
N VAL A 185 12.08 11.78 13.84
CA VAL A 185 11.22 11.55 12.67
C VAL A 185 10.32 10.33 12.88
N HIS A 186 10.88 9.21 13.34
CA HIS A 186 10.10 8.00 13.59
C HIS A 186 8.97 8.23 14.61
N ASN A 187 9.26 8.91 15.73
CA ASN A 187 8.23 9.20 16.74
C ASN A 187 7.15 10.13 16.17
N SER A 188 7.51 11.16 15.39
CA SER A 188 6.53 12.04 14.74
C SER A 188 5.62 11.28 13.77
N PHE A 189 6.16 10.38 12.96
CA PHE A 189 5.35 9.53 12.07
C PHE A 189 4.45 8.55 12.83
N SER A 190 4.90 8.05 13.99
CA SER A 190 4.07 7.23 14.88
C SER A 190 2.88 8.04 15.43
N THR A 191 3.12 9.26 15.91
CA THR A 191 2.06 10.17 16.38
C THR A 191 1.08 10.54 15.26
N ILE A 192 1.58 10.88 14.06
CA ILE A 192 0.74 11.16 12.89
C ILE A 192 -0.08 9.92 12.52
N GLY A 193 0.54 8.74 12.52
CA GLY A 193 -0.12 7.47 12.25
C GLY A 193 -1.27 7.19 13.21
N ASN A 194 -1.03 7.36 14.52
CA ASN A 194 -2.06 7.22 15.55
C ASN A 194 -3.22 8.21 15.34
N LEU A 195 -2.91 9.48 15.06
CA LEU A 195 -3.91 10.51 14.74
C LEU A 195 -4.76 10.12 13.52
N LEU A 196 -4.14 9.73 12.42
CA LEU A 196 -4.84 9.27 11.22
C LEU A 196 -5.68 8.01 11.47
N GLY A 197 -5.20 7.13 12.35
CA GLY A 197 -5.89 5.92 12.78
C GLY A 197 -7.10 6.16 13.69
N SER A 198 -7.18 7.31 14.35
CA SER A 198 -8.21 7.60 15.36
C SER A 198 -9.62 7.78 14.78
N SER A 199 -9.74 8.29 13.54
CA SER A 199 -11.02 8.62 12.91
C SER A 199 -11.30 7.77 11.66
N ALA A 200 -12.55 7.30 11.51
CA ALA A 200 -12.97 6.56 10.33
C ALA A 200 -12.79 7.36 9.03
N LEU A 201 -13.07 8.66 9.06
CA LEU A 201 -12.89 9.56 7.92
C LEU A 201 -11.41 9.67 7.52
N LEU A 202 -10.51 9.79 8.50
CA LEU A 202 -9.07 9.88 8.24
C LEU A 202 -8.53 8.57 7.69
N ARG A 203 -8.92 7.42 8.26
CA ARG A 203 -8.59 6.09 7.71
C ARG A 203 -9.06 5.94 6.26
N TRP A 204 -10.29 6.37 5.96
CA TRP A 204 -10.82 6.32 4.60
C TRP A 204 -10.03 7.21 3.63
N LYS A 205 -9.67 8.44 4.02
CA LYS A 205 -8.81 9.32 3.21
C LYS A 205 -7.43 8.72 2.98
N THR A 206 -6.81 8.12 3.99
CA THR A 206 -5.53 7.41 3.87
C THR A 206 -5.64 6.24 2.89
N LYS A 207 -6.70 5.43 3.00
CA LYS A 207 -7.01 4.35 2.06
C LYS A 207 -7.16 4.85 0.63
N LEU A 208 -7.85 5.97 0.42
CA LEU A 208 -7.96 6.59 -0.91
C LEU A 208 -6.63 7.09 -1.48
N LEU A 209 -5.69 7.49 -0.63
CA LEU A 209 -4.38 7.97 -1.10
C LEU A 209 -3.40 6.82 -1.39
N PHE A 210 -3.31 5.84 -0.49
CA PHE A 210 -2.22 4.85 -0.48
C PHE A 210 -2.64 3.44 -0.84
N GLU A 211 -3.72 2.92 -0.28
CA GLU A 211 -4.07 1.50 -0.45
C GLU A 211 -4.36 1.16 -1.91
N TYR A 212 -3.80 0.06 -2.38
CA TYR A 212 -4.23 -0.58 -3.62
C TYR A 212 -4.96 -1.87 -3.26
N HIS A 213 -6.21 -1.99 -3.68
CA HIS A 213 -6.97 -3.22 -3.45
C HIS A 213 -6.51 -4.29 -4.43
N SER A 214 -5.92 -5.36 -3.91
CA SER A 214 -5.43 -6.46 -4.74
C SER A 214 -6.61 -7.17 -5.42
N ALA A 215 -6.50 -7.39 -6.72
CA ALA A 215 -7.52 -8.12 -7.47
C ALA A 215 -7.29 -9.64 -7.45
N THR A 216 -6.09 -10.09 -7.03
CA THR A 216 -5.61 -11.45 -7.32
C THR A 216 -5.10 -12.24 -6.12
N THR A 217 -4.91 -11.69 -4.92
CA THR A 217 -4.26 -12.52 -3.87
C THR A 217 -4.59 -12.19 -2.41
N PRO A 218 -5.81 -12.47 -1.94
CA PRO A 218 -5.91 -13.02 -0.59
C PRO A 218 -5.14 -14.36 -0.56
N ILE A 219 -4.17 -14.51 0.35
CA ILE A 219 -3.46 -15.77 0.58
C ILE A 219 -3.80 -16.29 1.97
N VAL A 220 -4.05 -17.60 2.08
CA VAL A 220 -4.23 -18.26 3.37
C VAL A 220 -2.96 -19.02 3.72
N ARG A 221 -2.39 -18.73 4.90
CA ARG A 221 -1.28 -19.49 5.49
C ARG A 221 -1.57 -19.69 6.97
N ASP A 222 -1.38 -20.91 7.46
CA ASP A 222 -1.52 -21.27 8.88
C ASP A 222 -2.87 -20.85 9.49
N GLY A 223 -3.94 -20.95 8.69
CA GLY A 223 -5.30 -20.55 9.09
C GLY A 223 -5.57 -19.03 9.06
N ILE A 224 -4.61 -18.21 8.59
CA ILE A 224 -4.72 -16.75 8.54
C ILE A 224 -4.94 -16.30 7.11
N LEU A 225 -5.97 -15.49 6.89
CA LEU A 225 -6.24 -14.82 5.62
C LEU A 225 -5.48 -13.49 5.55
N PHE A 226 -4.49 -13.41 4.66
CA PHE A 226 -3.74 -12.19 4.37
C PHE A 226 -4.31 -11.51 3.12
N PRO A 227 -4.85 -10.27 3.21
CA PRO A 227 -5.39 -9.53 2.06
C PRO A 227 -4.39 -9.26 0.93
N ASN A 228 -3.09 -9.23 1.26
CA ASN A 228 -1.99 -9.24 0.30
C ASN A 228 -0.72 -9.77 0.99
N LYS A 229 0.32 -10.06 0.20
CA LYS A 229 1.56 -10.68 0.69
C LYS A 229 2.52 -9.72 1.42
N LEU A 230 2.23 -8.42 1.49
CA LEU A 230 3.19 -7.42 1.98
C LEU A 230 2.81 -6.88 3.36
N GLY A 231 3.69 -7.06 4.33
CA GLY A 231 3.48 -6.63 5.71
C GLY A 231 4.53 -5.66 6.25
N LEU A 232 4.20 -5.03 7.38
CA LEU A 232 5.17 -4.26 8.17
C LEU A 232 5.85 -5.18 9.19
N ALA A 233 7.18 -5.18 9.21
CA ALA A 233 7.94 -5.97 10.18
C ALA A 233 7.88 -5.41 11.61
N ALA A 234 8.11 -6.27 12.60
CA ALA A 234 8.37 -5.83 13.96
C ALA A 234 9.60 -4.91 14.04
N GLY A 235 9.52 -3.92 14.91
CA GLY A 235 10.55 -2.90 15.18
C GLY A 235 10.16 -1.49 14.76
N PHE A 236 9.11 -1.33 13.95
CA PHE A 236 8.56 -0.01 13.61
C PHE A 236 7.44 0.39 14.58
N ASP A 237 6.34 -0.37 14.64
CA ASP A 237 5.25 -0.11 15.60
C ASP A 237 5.43 -0.91 16.89
N TYR A 238 6.42 -0.53 17.70
CA TYR A 238 6.84 -1.32 18.87
C TYR A 238 5.82 -1.34 20.02
N ASN A 239 4.90 -0.37 20.09
CA ASN A 239 3.87 -0.27 21.14
C ASN A 239 2.44 -0.29 20.58
N GLY A 240 2.25 -0.62 19.30
CA GLY A 240 0.93 -0.66 18.68
C GLY A 240 0.24 0.70 18.56
N GLU A 241 1.00 1.78 18.39
CA GLU A 241 0.49 3.14 18.18
C GLU A 241 -0.22 3.29 16.82
N MET A 242 0.19 2.51 15.83
CA MET A 242 -0.26 2.65 14.43
C MET A 242 -1.19 1.51 14.00
N ALA A 243 -1.56 0.61 14.90
CA ALA A 243 -2.31 -0.61 14.57
C ALA A 243 -3.62 -0.37 13.79
N LYS A 244 -4.27 0.79 13.99
CA LYS A 244 -5.51 1.17 13.29
C LYS A 244 -5.30 1.74 11.87
N ILE A 245 -4.10 2.21 11.53
CA ILE A 245 -3.83 2.91 10.26
C ILE A 245 -3.02 2.09 9.26
N LEU A 246 -2.28 1.07 9.69
CA LEU A 246 -1.37 0.32 8.80
C LEU A 246 -2.09 -0.45 7.67
N GLY A 247 -3.26 -1.02 7.94
CA GLY A 247 -4.12 -1.59 6.89
C GLY A 247 -4.52 -0.56 5.83
N PRO A 248 -5.14 0.57 6.22
CA PRO A 248 -5.45 1.69 5.30
C PRO A 248 -4.25 2.30 4.55
N VAL A 249 -3.02 2.19 5.05
CA VAL A 249 -1.81 2.59 4.31
C VAL A 249 -1.50 1.61 3.17
N GLY A 250 -1.96 0.36 3.28
CA GLY A 250 -1.90 -0.64 2.22
C GLY A 250 -1.25 -1.96 2.62
N PHE A 251 -0.75 -2.10 3.85
CA PHE A 251 -0.16 -3.35 4.31
C PHE A 251 -1.24 -4.43 4.41
N GLY A 252 -0.91 -5.65 3.95
CA GLY A 252 -1.75 -6.84 4.13
C GLY A 252 -1.65 -7.43 5.53
N PHE A 253 -0.61 -7.12 6.29
CA PHE A 253 -0.47 -7.51 7.70
C PHE A 253 0.59 -6.64 8.38
N HIS A 254 0.66 -6.69 9.71
CA HIS A 254 1.79 -6.06 10.42
C HIS A 254 2.14 -6.81 11.70
N THR A 255 3.36 -6.67 12.18
CA THR A 255 3.79 -7.20 13.48
C THR A 255 4.07 -6.06 14.45
N ILE A 256 3.35 -6.03 15.57
CA ILE A 256 3.62 -5.12 16.69
C ILE A 256 4.81 -5.65 17.49
N GLY A 257 5.62 -4.74 18.03
CA GLY A 257 6.75 -5.07 18.89
C GLY A 257 8.10 -4.80 18.23
N THR A 258 9.19 -5.43 18.67
CA THR A 258 9.21 -6.53 19.65
C THR A 258 8.89 -6.06 21.07
N VAL A 259 7.97 -6.76 21.71
CA VAL A 259 7.50 -6.58 23.08
C VAL A 259 8.32 -7.51 24.00
N THR A 260 8.71 -7.00 25.15
CA THR A 260 9.30 -7.81 26.22
C THR A 260 8.33 -7.86 27.40
N PHE A 261 8.46 -8.82 28.31
CA PHE A 261 7.53 -8.90 29.44
C PHE A 261 7.61 -7.64 30.31
N GLN A 262 8.82 -7.24 30.71
CA GLN A 262 9.06 -6.00 31.45
C GLN A 262 9.22 -4.81 30.50
N PRO A 263 8.90 -3.57 30.93
CA PRO A 263 9.20 -2.36 30.17
C PRO A 263 10.71 -2.15 30.04
N TYR A 264 11.13 -1.60 28.91
CA TYR A 264 12.53 -1.21 28.69
C TYR A 264 12.61 0.09 27.88
N ALA A 265 13.36 1.07 28.39
CA ALA A 265 13.45 2.42 27.80
C ALA A 265 14.25 2.47 26.48
N GLY A 266 14.96 1.38 26.14
CA GLY A 266 15.89 1.29 25.02
C GLY A 266 17.33 1.64 25.42
N ASN A 267 18.31 1.20 24.62
CA ASN A 267 19.75 1.48 24.83
C ASN A 267 20.04 3.00 24.90
N PRO A 268 21.22 3.46 25.36
CA PRO A 268 21.57 4.88 25.32
C PRO A 268 21.50 5.47 23.89
N LYS A 269 21.10 6.75 23.78
CA LYS A 269 21.07 7.48 22.51
C LYS A 269 22.50 7.80 22.02
N PRO A 270 22.73 7.94 20.69
CA PRO A 270 21.77 7.80 19.59
C PRO A 270 21.44 6.33 19.28
N ARG A 271 20.15 6.02 19.10
CA ARG A 271 19.66 4.65 18.85
C ARG A 271 19.41 4.34 17.38
N LEU A 272 19.35 5.37 16.55
CA LEU A 272 19.11 5.26 15.13
C LEU A 272 20.13 6.11 14.36
N GLY A 273 20.53 5.62 13.20
CA GLY A 273 21.34 6.33 12.22
C GLY A 273 20.87 6.00 10.81
N ARG A 274 21.26 6.83 9.85
CA ARG A 274 20.99 6.60 8.43
C ARG A 274 22.31 6.53 7.68
N LEU A 275 22.40 5.61 6.73
CA LEU A 275 23.44 5.52 5.72
C LEU A 275 22.76 5.65 4.35
N PRO A 276 22.52 6.89 3.88
CA PRO A 276 21.73 7.15 2.70
C PRO A 276 22.27 6.50 1.41
N GLU A 277 23.58 6.49 1.19
CA GLU A 277 24.19 5.94 -0.04
C GLU A 277 24.03 4.41 -0.08
N SER A 278 24.24 3.77 1.07
CA SER A 278 24.07 2.32 1.25
C SER A 278 22.61 1.89 1.41
N LYS A 279 21.65 2.83 1.35
CA LYS A 279 20.21 2.60 1.61
C LYS A 279 19.98 1.79 2.89
N ALA A 280 20.62 2.19 3.98
CA ALA A 280 20.60 1.45 5.24
C ALA A 280 20.26 2.32 6.44
N LEU A 281 19.79 1.68 7.51
CA LEU A 281 19.64 2.29 8.83
C LEU A 281 20.53 1.56 9.83
N ILE A 282 21.22 2.32 10.67
CA ILE A 282 21.91 1.81 11.86
C ILE A 282 20.88 1.76 12.99
N VAL A 283 20.70 0.61 13.61
CA VAL A 283 19.69 0.41 14.67
C VAL A 283 20.36 -0.12 15.93
N ASN A 284 20.11 0.56 17.05
CA ASN A 284 20.59 0.25 18.40
C ASN A 284 19.46 0.51 19.43
N LYS A 285 18.22 0.10 19.15
CA LYS A 285 17.08 0.33 20.06
C LYS A 285 17.10 -0.59 21.28
N GLY A 286 17.59 -1.82 21.13
CA GLY A 286 17.67 -2.81 22.20
C GLY A 286 16.31 -3.19 22.77
N LEU A 287 15.32 -3.53 21.91
CA LEU A 287 13.98 -3.95 22.33
C LEU A 287 13.24 -2.93 23.23
N LYS A 288 13.32 -1.64 22.88
CA LYS A 288 12.53 -0.58 23.55
C LYS A 288 11.03 -0.92 23.51
N THR A 289 10.37 -0.97 24.68
CA THR A 289 8.95 -1.32 24.80
C THR A 289 8.33 -0.81 26.12
N LEU A 290 7.01 -0.66 26.17
CA LEU A 290 6.24 -0.39 27.39
C LEU A 290 5.95 -1.63 28.25
N GLY A 291 6.39 -2.82 27.80
CA GLY A 291 6.14 -4.09 28.46
C GLY A 291 4.82 -4.73 28.04
N ALA A 292 4.78 -6.06 28.09
CA ALA A 292 3.64 -6.85 27.62
C ALA A 292 2.32 -6.49 28.33
N PRO A 293 2.24 -6.34 29.67
CA PRO A 293 0.98 -6.00 30.34
C PRO A 293 0.39 -4.67 29.87
N THR A 294 1.22 -3.63 29.75
CA THR A 294 0.79 -2.30 29.30
C THR A 294 0.29 -2.34 27.87
N ILE A 295 1.01 -3.02 26.98
CA ILE A 295 0.65 -3.11 25.56
C ILE A 295 -0.61 -3.96 25.38
N ALA A 296 -0.74 -5.09 26.08
CA ALA A 296 -1.93 -5.92 26.02
C ALA A 296 -3.19 -5.15 26.44
N ASN A 297 -3.12 -4.40 27.55
CA ASN A 297 -4.22 -3.54 28.00
C ASN A 297 -4.56 -2.44 27.00
N LYS A 298 -3.54 -1.80 26.40
CA LYS A 298 -3.73 -0.76 25.40
C LYS A 298 -4.39 -1.28 24.11
N LEU A 299 -4.04 -2.49 23.70
CA LEU A 299 -4.55 -3.13 22.49
C LEU A 299 -5.90 -3.80 22.71
N ALA A 300 -6.32 -4.02 23.96
CA ALA A 300 -7.61 -4.60 24.30
C ALA A 300 -8.75 -3.80 23.67
N GLY A 301 -9.65 -4.50 22.97
CA GLY A 301 -10.80 -3.89 22.29
C GLY A 301 -10.49 -3.16 20.98
N ILE A 302 -9.23 -3.14 20.51
CA ILE A 302 -8.92 -2.63 19.17
C ILE A 302 -9.34 -3.67 18.12
N THR A 303 -10.17 -3.24 17.16
CA THR A 303 -10.42 -4.01 15.94
C THR A 303 -9.34 -3.74 14.91
N PHE A 304 -8.56 -4.75 14.57
CA PHE A 304 -7.58 -4.67 13.50
C PHE A 304 -8.24 -4.85 12.12
N THR A 305 -7.79 -4.09 11.14
CA THR A 305 -8.31 -4.12 9.76
C THR A 305 -7.61 -5.14 8.86
N VAL A 306 -6.48 -5.66 9.34
CA VAL A 306 -5.63 -6.68 8.69
C VAL A 306 -5.04 -7.58 9.78
N PRO A 307 -4.56 -8.79 9.46
CA PRO A 307 -3.87 -9.65 10.42
C PRO A 307 -2.73 -8.93 11.16
N VAL A 308 -2.68 -9.12 12.47
CA VAL A 308 -1.67 -8.49 13.35
C VAL A 308 -0.92 -9.56 14.12
N GLY A 309 0.41 -9.52 14.05
CA GLY A 309 1.28 -10.34 14.87
C GLY A 309 1.76 -9.62 16.12
N ILE A 310 2.07 -10.37 17.17
CA ILE A 310 2.77 -9.86 18.35
C ILE A 310 4.17 -10.49 18.40
N SER A 311 5.20 -9.65 18.22
CA SER A 311 6.60 -10.07 18.35
C SER A 311 7.02 -10.02 19.82
N ILE A 312 7.53 -11.13 20.35
CA ILE A 312 7.95 -11.30 21.75
C ILE A 312 9.44 -11.67 21.80
N ALA A 313 10.16 -11.07 22.74
CA ALA A 313 11.54 -11.42 23.08
C ALA A 313 11.81 -11.24 24.58
N SER A 314 12.99 -11.66 25.03
CA SER A 314 13.44 -11.44 26.40
C SER A 314 13.72 -9.96 26.65
N THR A 315 13.35 -9.47 27.83
CA THR A 315 13.68 -8.14 28.34
C THR A 315 15.17 -7.88 28.20
N ASN A 316 15.54 -6.70 27.70
CA ASN A 316 16.93 -6.32 27.50
C ASN A 316 17.60 -5.89 28.81
N THR A 317 17.88 -6.87 29.67
CA THR A 317 18.49 -6.70 31.00
C THR A 317 19.45 -7.87 31.30
N HIS A 318 20.26 -7.72 32.35
CA HIS A 318 20.94 -8.84 32.96
C HIS A 318 19.92 -9.78 33.62
N PHE A 319 20.10 -11.08 33.44
CA PHE A 319 19.40 -12.14 34.15
C PHE A 319 20.43 -12.99 34.88
N ASP A 320 20.12 -13.43 36.09
CA ASP A 320 21.07 -14.20 36.89
C ASP A 320 21.18 -15.64 36.37
N THR A 321 20.11 -16.15 35.75
CA THR A 321 20.10 -17.47 35.13
C THR A 321 19.49 -17.49 33.73
N ALA A 322 19.91 -18.48 32.93
CA ALA A 322 19.31 -18.76 31.63
C ALA A 322 17.80 -19.08 31.72
N GLN A 323 17.39 -19.71 32.82
CA GLN A 323 16.00 -20.07 33.08
C GLN A 323 15.13 -18.84 33.32
N GLU A 324 15.61 -17.84 34.07
CA GLU A 324 14.88 -16.58 34.28
C GLU A 324 14.65 -15.83 32.97
N GLN A 325 15.68 -15.76 32.12
CA GLN A 325 15.59 -15.14 30.80
C GLN A 325 14.56 -15.83 29.89
N LEU A 326 14.52 -17.16 29.90
CA LEU A 326 13.52 -17.96 29.19
C LEU A 326 12.12 -17.69 29.76
N MET A 327 11.98 -17.70 31.09
CA MET A 327 10.69 -17.46 31.73
C MET A 327 10.16 -16.04 31.49
N ASP A 328 11.02 -15.06 31.25
CA ASP A 328 10.61 -13.71 30.82
C ASP A 328 9.86 -13.74 29.48
N ILE A 329 10.34 -14.52 28.50
CA ILE A 329 9.67 -14.72 27.21
C ILE A 329 8.32 -15.42 27.42
N VAL A 330 8.32 -16.52 28.18
CA VAL A 330 7.11 -17.30 28.50
C VAL A 330 6.04 -16.42 29.14
N LYS A 331 6.42 -15.56 30.10
CA LYS A 331 5.49 -14.60 30.73
C LYS A 331 4.92 -13.62 29.71
N GLY A 332 5.71 -13.19 28.73
CA GLY A 332 5.24 -12.37 27.60
C GLY A 332 4.10 -13.04 26.84
N PHE A 333 4.26 -14.31 26.45
CA PHE A 333 3.21 -15.09 25.79
C PHE A 333 1.96 -15.23 26.66
N VAL A 334 2.14 -15.61 27.93
CA VAL A 334 1.03 -15.80 28.88
C VAL A 334 0.18 -14.53 29.03
N VAL A 335 0.79 -13.34 29.01
CA VAL A 335 0.06 -12.08 29.07
C VAL A 335 -0.89 -11.92 27.87
N PHE A 336 -0.42 -12.19 26.65
CA PHE A 336 -1.23 -12.01 25.45
C PHE A 336 -2.28 -13.13 25.28
N GLU A 337 -1.96 -14.39 25.63
CA GLU A 337 -2.92 -15.49 25.61
C GLU A 337 -4.09 -15.28 26.58
N LYS A 338 -3.84 -14.62 27.73
CA LYS A 338 -4.88 -14.26 28.69
C LYS A 338 -5.59 -12.94 28.38
N SER A 339 -5.13 -12.20 27.38
CA SER A 339 -5.70 -10.91 27.01
C SER A 339 -6.85 -11.05 26.00
N SER A 340 -7.65 -9.99 25.83
CA SER A 340 -8.67 -9.91 24.79
C SER A 340 -8.13 -9.37 23.44
N VAL A 341 -6.81 -9.30 23.28
CA VAL A 341 -6.19 -8.77 22.06
C VAL A 341 -6.38 -9.77 20.91
N ASN A 342 -7.17 -9.39 19.90
CA ASN A 342 -7.48 -10.24 18.75
C ASN A 342 -6.36 -10.25 17.69
N HIS A 343 -5.14 -10.60 18.10
CA HIS A 343 -4.01 -10.79 17.21
C HIS A 343 -4.10 -12.16 16.50
N SER A 344 -3.45 -12.26 15.34
CA SER A 344 -3.56 -13.41 14.43
C SER A 344 -2.44 -14.42 14.57
N TYR A 345 -1.25 -14.00 15.01
CA TYR A 345 -0.08 -14.86 15.19
C TYR A 345 0.92 -14.28 16.19
N TYR A 346 1.84 -15.13 16.65
CA TYR A 346 3.00 -14.71 17.40
C TYR A 346 4.27 -14.75 16.55
N GLU A 347 5.17 -13.81 16.82
CA GLU A 347 6.55 -13.86 16.37
C GLU A 347 7.45 -14.03 17.60
N LEU A 348 8.27 -15.09 17.65
CA LEU A 348 9.35 -15.23 18.63
C LEU A 348 10.63 -14.65 18.05
N ASN A 349 11.09 -13.53 18.60
CA ASN A 349 12.30 -12.86 18.13
C ASN A 349 13.53 -13.29 18.93
N ILE A 350 14.30 -14.22 18.35
CA ILE A 350 15.58 -14.71 18.91
C ILE A 350 16.81 -14.01 18.32
N SER A 351 16.61 -12.99 17.48
CA SER A 351 17.64 -12.50 16.54
C SER A 351 17.98 -11.01 16.68
N CYS A 352 17.65 -10.38 17.81
CA CYS A 352 18.05 -8.99 18.04
C CYS A 352 19.54 -8.94 18.45
N PRO A 353 20.42 -8.28 17.69
CA PRO A 353 21.84 -8.21 18.06
C PRO A 353 22.18 -7.05 19.02
N ASN A 354 21.18 -6.29 19.47
CA ASN A 354 21.37 -5.06 20.25
C ASN A 354 20.94 -5.21 21.72
N THR A 355 20.80 -6.44 22.19
CA THR A 355 20.43 -6.82 23.55
C THR A 355 21.65 -7.11 24.41
N PHE A 356 21.45 -7.04 25.72
CA PHE A 356 22.40 -7.46 26.72
C PHE A 356 22.71 -8.95 26.52
N GLY A 357 23.99 -9.28 26.31
CA GLY A 357 24.43 -10.63 25.97
C GLY A 357 24.22 -11.06 24.51
N GLY A 358 23.73 -10.19 23.63
CA GLY A 358 23.55 -10.52 22.21
C GLY A 358 22.30 -11.38 21.95
N GLU A 359 22.44 -12.47 21.18
CA GLU A 359 21.34 -13.30 20.68
C GLU A 359 21.28 -14.65 21.45
N PRO A 360 20.69 -14.70 22.66
CA PRO A 360 20.89 -15.79 23.63
C PRO A 360 20.30 -17.14 23.20
N PHE A 361 19.29 -17.15 22.33
CA PHE A 361 18.56 -18.35 21.91
C PHE A 361 18.92 -18.78 20.48
N THR A 362 20.19 -18.58 20.09
CA THR A 362 20.71 -18.93 18.75
C THR A 362 21.64 -20.15 18.75
N SER A 363 21.67 -20.92 19.85
CA SER A 363 22.19 -22.29 19.87
C SER A 363 21.03 -23.30 19.84
N PRO A 364 21.22 -24.49 19.25
CA PRO A 364 20.18 -25.53 19.22
C PRO A 364 19.64 -25.89 20.61
N GLU A 365 20.53 -26.03 21.60
CA GLU A 365 20.18 -26.46 22.96
C GLU A 365 19.33 -25.41 23.69
N ARG A 366 19.68 -24.12 23.55
CA ARG A 366 18.90 -23.04 24.17
C ARG A 366 17.57 -22.82 23.46
N LEU A 367 17.53 -23.00 22.13
CA LEU A 367 16.29 -22.93 21.37
C LEU A 367 15.34 -24.07 21.75
N GLU A 368 15.84 -25.30 21.86
CA GLU A 368 15.09 -26.49 22.29
C GLU A 368 14.41 -26.25 23.64
N GLN A 369 15.16 -25.74 24.63
CA GLN A 369 14.61 -25.42 25.95
C GLN A 369 13.49 -24.37 25.88
N LEU A 370 13.68 -23.31 25.09
CA LEU A 370 12.71 -22.24 24.93
C LEU A 370 11.44 -22.72 24.22
N LEU A 371 11.58 -23.51 23.15
CA LEU A 371 10.44 -24.02 22.40
C LEU A 371 9.69 -25.10 23.18
N THR A 372 10.38 -25.97 23.92
CA THR A 372 9.75 -26.91 24.87
C THR A 372 8.85 -26.18 25.87
N ALA A 373 9.34 -25.07 26.46
CA ALA A 373 8.57 -24.28 27.39
C ALA A 373 7.41 -23.52 26.72
N THR A 374 7.56 -23.14 25.45
CA THR A 374 6.52 -22.44 24.67
C THR A 374 5.43 -23.41 24.21
N ASP A 375 5.79 -24.63 23.79
CA ASP A 375 4.85 -25.68 23.39
C ASP A 375 3.92 -26.08 24.54
N ALA A 376 4.44 -26.11 25.77
CA ALA A 376 3.67 -26.37 26.98
C ALA A 376 2.59 -25.31 27.27
N LEU A 377 2.64 -24.14 26.62
CA LEU A 377 1.59 -23.12 26.71
C LEU A 377 0.38 -23.42 25.83
N HIS A 378 0.50 -24.32 24.86
CA HIS A 378 -0.53 -24.62 23.86
C HIS A 378 -1.11 -23.35 23.22
N LEU A 379 -0.22 -22.51 22.66
CA LEU A 379 -0.59 -21.22 22.08
C LEU A 379 -1.79 -21.35 21.12
N SER A 380 -2.78 -20.49 21.31
CA SER A 380 -4.01 -20.46 20.50
C SER A 380 -3.82 -19.91 19.08
N ARG A 381 -2.63 -19.39 18.78
CA ARG A 381 -2.25 -18.73 17.52
C ARG A 381 -0.94 -19.33 16.99
N PRO A 382 -0.75 -19.37 15.66
CA PRO A 382 0.48 -19.89 15.08
C PRO A 382 1.71 -19.07 15.49
N LEU A 383 2.82 -19.77 15.65
CA LEU A 383 4.11 -19.22 16.07
C LEU A 383 5.09 -19.17 14.89
N TYR A 384 5.68 -17.99 14.67
CA TYR A 384 6.75 -17.77 13.72
C TYR A 384 8.04 -17.42 14.44
N ILE A 385 9.19 -17.98 14.05
CA ILE A 385 10.49 -17.60 14.64
C ILE A 385 11.19 -16.59 13.74
N LYS A 386 11.57 -15.43 14.29
CA LYS A 386 12.42 -14.46 13.59
C LYS A 386 13.89 -14.82 13.75
N MET A 387 14.46 -15.33 12.67
CA MET A 387 15.79 -15.97 12.64
C MET A 387 16.92 -14.95 12.51
N PRO A 388 18.11 -15.24 13.09
CA PRO A 388 19.31 -14.41 12.95
C PRO A 388 19.84 -14.46 11.50
N ILE A 389 20.37 -13.32 11.02
CA ILE A 389 20.78 -13.18 9.61
C ILE A 389 22.23 -13.61 9.35
N ASP A 390 23.12 -13.46 10.34
CA ASP A 390 24.57 -13.68 10.17
C ASP A 390 25.04 -15.06 10.66
N GLN A 391 24.13 -15.97 11.03
CA GLN A 391 24.50 -17.36 11.34
C GLN A 391 25.00 -18.07 10.08
N SER A 392 25.93 -19.01 10.19
CA SER A 392 26.38 -19.84 9.07
C SER A 392 25.24 -20.73 8.54
N LYS A 393 25.44 -21.35 7.36
CA LYS A 393 24.46 -22.31 6.81
C LYS A 393 24.20 -23.46 7.78
N LYS A 394 25.27 -24.00 8.39
CA LYS A 394 25.19 -25.10 9.36
C LYS A 394 24.38 -24.71 10.59
N GLU A 395 24.73 -23.59 11.22
CA GLU A 395 24.03 -23.10 12.41
C GLU A 395 22.54 -22.83 12.10
N THR A 396 22.24 -22.23 10.94
CA THR A 396 20.85 -22.01 10.51
C THR A 396 20.07 -23.32 10.39
N LEU A 397 20.65 -24.34 9.72
CA LEU A 397 19.99 -25.64 9.56
C LEU A 397 19.78 -26.35 10.90
N GLN A 398 20.71 -26.21 11.85
CA GLN A 398 20.54 -26.79 13.19
C GLN A 398 19.39 -26.11 13.95
N LEU A 399 19.24 -24.79 13.86
CA LEU A 399 18.11 -24.08 14.47
C LEU A 399 16.78 -24.45 13.79
N LEU A 400 16.76 -24.62 12.47
CA LEU A 400 15.57 -25.05 11.73
C LEU A 400 15.17 -26.49 12.08
N ALA A 401 16.14 -27.39 12.28
CA ALA A 401 15.88 -28.76 12.69
C ALA A 401 15.22 -28.83 14.07
N VAL A 402 15.64 -27.97 15.01
CA VAL A 402 14.96 -27.81 16.30
C VAL A 402 13.55 -27.25 16.10
N ALA A 403 13.38 -26.18 15.30
CA ALA A 403 12.05 -25.62 15.05
C ALA A 403 11.07 -26.61 14.38
N ASP A 404 11.57 -27.56 13.60
CA ASP A 404 10.77 -28.56 12.88
C ASP A 404 10.04 -29.52 13.83
N THR A 405 10.66 -29.85 14.96
CA THR A 405 10.13 -30.79 15.96
C THR A 405 9.18 -30.14 16.99
N HIS A 406 8.95 -28.83 16.88
CA HIS A 406 8.13 -28.04 17.80
C HIS A 406 6.90 -27.45 17.13
N ALA A 407 5.99 -26.84 17.90
CA ALA A 407 4.75 -26.24 17.40
C ALA A 407 4.97 -24.88 16.69
N VAL A 408 5.93 -24.83 15.77
CA VAL A 408 6.32 -23.66 14.97
C VAL A 408 5.80 -23.82 13.55
N GLN A 409 5.00 -22.86 13.09
CA GLN A 409 4.40 -22.89 11.76
C GLN A 409 5.27 -22.22 10.69
N GLY A 410 6.13 -21.28 11.09
CA GLY A 410 6.94 -20.57 10.11
C GLY A 410 8.16 -19.84 10.66
N VAL A 411 8.90 -19.26 9.74
CA VAL A 411 10.14 -18.53 10.03
C VAL A 411 10.21 -17.23 9.27
N ILE A 412 10.85 -16.24 9.87
CA ILE A 412 11.04 -14.91 9.31
C ILE A 412 12.54 -14.69 9.09
N PHE A 413 12.95 -14.58 7.83
CA PHE A 413 14.35 -14.36 7.49
C PHE A 413 14.60 -12.91 7.14
N GLY A 414 15.38 -12.25 7.99
CA GLY A 414 15.75 -10.86 7.86
C GLY A 414 15.71 -10.18 9.22
N ASN A 415 16.88 -10.00 9.83
CA ASN A 415 17.07 -9.06 10.94
C ASN A 415 18.29 -8.18 10.62
N LEU A 416 18.84 -7.50 11.61
CA LEU A 416 19.97 -6.60 11.42
C LEU A 416 21.26 -7.37 11.18
N THR A 417 22.05 -6.97 10.18
CA THR A 417 23.39 -7.54 9.96
C THR A 417 24.45 -6.80 10.78
N LYS A 418 25.34 -7.59 11.38
CA LYS A 418 26.52 -7.21 12.16
C LYS A 418 27.79 -7.18 11.30
N ASP A 419 27.72 -7.63 10.04
CA ASP A 419 28.89 -7.78 9.17
C ASP A 419 29.52 -6.41 8.85
N LYS A 420 30.60 -6.09 9.59
CA LYS A 420 31.37 -4.86 9.44
C LYS A 420 32.12 -4.77 8.12
N ASN A 421 32.14 -5.82 7.31
CA ASN A 421 32.76 -5.90 5.99
C ASN A 421 31.73 -6.00 4.86
N ASN A 422 30.43 -5.83 5.16
CA ASN A 422 29.35 -5.99 4.18
C ASN A 422 29.59 -5.12 2.93
N PRO A 423 29.57 -5.70 1.71
CA PRO A 423 29.96 -5.00 0.47
C PRO A 423 28.96 -3.94 0.01
N ASP A 424 27.71 -3.99 0.49
CA ASP A 424 26.70 -2.97 0.17
C ASP A 424 26.89 -1.66 0.96
N VAL A 425 27.90 -1.60 1.85
CA VAL A 425 28.23 -0.40 2.63
C VAL A 425 29.40 0.34 2.00
N THR A 426 29.20 1.62 1.64
CA THR A 426 30.25 2.43 1.01
C THR A 426 31.42 2.68 1.98
N PRO A 427 32.67 2.87 1.48
CA PRO A 427 33.82 3.12 2.35
C PRO A 427 33.66 4.34 3.28
N SER A 428 33.01 5.40 2.79
CA SER A 428 32.69 6.62 3.57
C SER A 428 31.71 6.31 4.70
N GLU A 429 30.61 5.63 4.40
CA GLU A 429 29.57 5.29 5.36
C GLU A 429 29.99 4.20 6.36
N ARG A 430 30.95 3.34 5.98
CA ARG A 430 31.56 2.37 6.89
C ARG A 430 32.26 3.06 8.07
N LYS A 431 32.93 4.20 7.82
CA LYS A 431 33.55 5.01 8.88
C LYS A 431 32.50 5.60 9.84
N ILE A 432 31.36 6.04 9.29
CA ILE A 432 30.22 6.53 10.08
C ILE A 432 29.62 5.41 10.92
N TRP A 433 29.49 4.21 10.37
CA TRP A 433 28.99 3.07 11.13
C TRP A 433 29.97 2.63 12.23
N ALA A 434 31.28 2.68 11.98
CA ALA A 434 32.29 2.33 12.98
C ALA A 434 32.24 3.23 14.23
N SER A 435 31.84 4.49 14.09
CA SER A 435 31.69 5.43 15.23
C SER A 435 30.34 5.32 15.95
N ARG A 436 29.44 4.44 15.50
CA ARG A 436 28.10 4.26 16.07
C ARG A 436 27.89 2.85 16.60
N LYS A 437 27.12 2.75 17.68
CA LYS A 437 26.59 1.46 18.16
C LYS A 437 25.42 1.03 17.27
N GLY A 438 25.22 -0.28 17.19
CA GLY A 438 24.12 -0.89 16.46
C GLY A 438 24.51 -1.53 15.14
N ASN A 439 23.49 -2.11 14.50
CA ASN A 439 23.60 -3.01 13.37
C ASN A 439 22.70 -2.56 12.22
N LEU A 440 22.93 -3.09 11.01
CA LEU A 440 22.35 -2.52 9.80
C LEU A 440 21.06 -3.24 9.36
N SER A 441 20.07 -2.44 8.98
CA SER A 441 18.93 -2.87 8.16
C SER A 441 19.03 -2.28 6.75
N GLY A 442 18.11 -2.65 5.86
CA GLY A 442 18.03 -2.11 4.50
C GLY A 442 18.80 -2.95 3.50
N LYS A 443 19.35 -2.32 2.46
CA LYS A 443 19.98 -3.03 1.33
C LYS A 443 21.06 -4.05 1.76
N PRO A 444 21.94 -3.78 2.75
CA PRO A 444 22.95 -4.74 3.20
C PRO A 444 22.40 -6.09 3.69
N THR A 445 21.12 -6.16 4.05
CA THR A 445 20.47 -7.40 4.51
C THR A 445 19.89 -8.23 3.37
N PHE A 446 19.76 -7.67 2.15
CA PHE A 446 19.00 -8.27 1.04
C PHE A 446 19.56 -9.62 0.58
N ALA A 447 20.84 -9.66 0.20
CA ALA A 447 21.45 -10.87 -0.36
C ALA A 447 21.45 -12.02 0.64
N ARG A 448 21.84 -11.74 1.89
CA ARG A 448 21.94 -12.76 2.94
C ARG A 448 20.58 -13.33 3.31
N SER A 449 19.57 -12.49 3.51
CA SER A 449 18.21 -12.96 3.81
C SER A 449 17.62 -13.80 2.66
N ASN A 450 17.84 -13.43 1.39
CA ASN A 450 17.41 -14.28 0.26
C ASN A 450 18.11 -15.64 0.24
N ALA A 451 19.39 -15.70 0.62
CA ALA A 451 20.13 -16.95 0.70
C ALA A 451 19.57 -17.87 1.81
N LEU A 452 19.14 -17.31 2.94
CA LEU A 452 18.53 -18.09 4.04
C LEU A 452 17.11 -18.59 3.68
N ILE A 453 16.33 -17.78 2.97
CA ILE A 453 15.02 -18.20 2.43
C ILE A 453 15.19 -19.41 1.50
N ARG A 454 16.11 -19.33 0.53
CA ARG A 454 16.43 -20.45 -0.37
C ARG A 454 16.90 -21.68 0.39
N LEU A 455 17.85 -21.51 1.30
CA LEU A 455 18.40 -22.61 2.11
C LEU A 455 17.28 -23.35 2.85
N THR A 456 16.33 -22.62 3.42
CA THR A 456 15.20 -23.19 4.15
C THR A 456 14.25 -23.92 3.22
N ARG A 457 13.87 -23.30 2.10
CA ARG A 457 12.98 -23.94 1.12
C ARG A 457 13.59 -25.20 0.50
N GLU A 458 14.91 -25.21 0.28
CA GLU A 458 15.66 -26.36 -0.25
C GLU A 458 15.67 -27.56 0.71
N HIS A 459 15.76 -27.33 2.02
CA HIS A 459 15.94 -28.41 3.01
C HIS A 459 14.64 -28.82 3.72
N PHE A 460 13.67 -27.91 3.83
CA PHE A 460 12.42 -28.13 4.58
C PHE A 460 11.18 -28.05 3.67
N TYR A 461 11.35 -27.81 2.37
CA TYR A 461 10.25 -27.73 1.40
C TYR A 461 9.12 -26.80 1.92
N ASP A 462 7.88 -27.29 1.98
CA ASP A 462 6.70 -26.55 2.42
C ASP A 462 6.39 -26.65 3.92
N ARG A 463 7.30 -27.21 4.73
CA ARG A 463 7.12 -27.36 6.18
C ARG A 463 6.91 -26.03 6.91
N PHE A 464 7.60 -24.99 6.49
CA PHE A 464 7.52 -23.68 7.11
C PHE A 464 6.88 -22.68 6.16
N THR A 465 5.92 -21.91 6.67
CA THR A 465 5.58 -20.62 6.06
C THR A 465 6.78 -19.69 6.21
N ILE A 466 7.33 -19.19 5.10
CA ILE A 466 8.51 -18.33 5.13
C ILE A 466 8.11 -16.87 4.88
N ILE A 467 8.41 -15.99 5.84
CA ILE A 467 8.25 -14.55 5.68
C ILE A 467 9.60 -13.93 5.32
N GLY A 468 9.70 -13.39 4.10
CA GLY A 468 10.90 -12.74 3.59
C GLY A 468 11.02 -11.29 4.05
N LEU A 469 12.03 -11.01 4.87
CA LEU A 469 12.35 -9.68 5.39
C LEU A 469 13.78 -9.28 4.98
N GLY A 470 14.09 -7.99 5.02
CA GLY A 470 15.44 -7.45 4.78
C GLY A 470 15.66 -6.99 3.34
N GLY A 471 15.90 -5.69 3.18
CA GLY A 471 16.32 -5.10 1.90
C GLY A 471 15.24 -5.02 0.81
N VAL A 472 13.96 -5.02 1.17
CA VAL A 472 12.84 -4.81 0.23
C VAL A 472 12.56 -3.32 0.08
N PHE A 473 12.67 -2.79 -1.15
CA PHE A 473 12.48 -1.37 -1.48
C PHE A 473 11.45 -1.12 -2.58
N ASP A 474 11.19 -2.13 -3.42
CA ASP A 474 10.41 -2.02 -4.64
C ASP A 474 9.91 -3.41 -5.06
N THR A 475 9.19 -3.46 -6.18
CA THR A 475 8.59 -4.69 -6.71
C THR A 475 9.62 -5.74 -7.09
N GLU A 476 10.79 -5.35 -7.59
CA GLU A 476 11.84 -6.29 -8.00
C GLU A 476 12.46 -6.98 -6.79
N THR A 477 12.80 -6.21 -5.76
CA THR A 477 13.32 -6.76 -4.50
C THR A 477 12.26 -7.57 -3.75
N ALA A 478 10.98 -7.20 -3.83
CA ALA A 478 9.87 -8.00 -3.31
C ALA A 478 9.70 -9.32 -4.07
N GLN A 479 9.69 -9.28 -5.41
CA GLN A 479 9.60 -10.48 -6.26
C GLN A 479 10.77 -11.43 -5.99
N SER A 480 11.99 -10.90 -5.82
CA SER A 480 13.16 -11.71 -5.48
C SER A 480 13.03 -12.50 -4.17
N LYS A 481 12.23 -12.01 -3.21
CA LYS A 481 11.91 -12.76 -1.97
C LYS A 481 11.02 -13.95 -2.28
N LEU A 482 9.99 -13.73 -3.10
CA LEU A 482 9.06 -14.78 -3.53
C LEU A 482 9.79 -15.84 -4.36
N ASP A 483 10.62 -15.41 -5.31
CA ASP A 483 11.43 -16.29 -6.15
C ASP A 483 12.46 -17.09 -5.33
N ALA A 484 12.93 -16.53 -4.21
CA ALA A 484 13.78 -17.25 -3.26
C ALA A 484 13.01 -18.32 -2.46
N GLY A 485 11.68 -18.31 -2.49
CA GLY A 485 10.82 -19.26 -1.78
C GLY A 485 10.05 -18.68 -0.59
N ALA A 486 9.93 -17.35 -0.46
CA ALA A 486 9.09 -16.74 0.57
C ALA A 486 7.60 -16.80 0.18
N ASP A 487 6.75 -17.01 1.19
CA ASP A 487 5.28 -16.99 1.05
C ASP A 487 4.71 -15.58 1.23
N LEU A 488 5.28 -14.86 2.19
CA LEU A 488 4.92 -13.49 2.57
C LEU A 488 6.19 -12.64 2.62
N ILE A 489 6.02 -11.32 2.60
CA ILE A 489 7.11 -10.34 2.58
C ILE A 489 6.88 -9.31 3.68
N GLN A 490 7.95 -8.87 4.33
CA GLN A 490 7.92 -7.72 5.22
C GLN A 490 8.96 -6.66 4.85
N LEU A 491 8.65 -5.39 5.14
CA LEU A 491 9.58 -4.28 4.96
C LEU A 491 9.50 -3.24 6.09
N ILE A 492 10.59 -2.48 6.25
CA ILE A 492 10.62 -1.22 7.01
C ILE A 492 11.45 -0.20 6.23
N THR A 493 12.73 -0.49 6.01
CA THR A 493 13.69 0.48 5.44
C THR A 493 13.29 0.95 4.05
N GLY A 494 12.70 0.08 3.22
CA GLY A 494 12.13 0.47 1.93
C GLY A 494 11.13 1.63 2.03
N MET A 495 10.22 1.56 2.99
CA MET A 495 9.24 2.62 3.25
C MET A 495 9.90 3.90 3.77
N VAL A 496 10.96 3.80 4.59
CA VAL A 496 11.69 4.98 5.09
C VAL A 496 12.39 5.74 3.96
N PHE A 497 12.87 5.04 2.93
CA PHE A 497 13.58 5.63 1.80
C PHE A 497 12.69 6.00 0.62
N GLY A 498 11.61 5.25 0.41
CA GLY A 498 10.70 5.42 -0.71
C GLY A 498 9.40 6.13 -0.36
N GLY A 499 8.95 6.07 0.90
CA GLY A 499 7.67 6.62 1.35
C GLY A 499 6.55 5.58 1.47
N PRO A 500 5.41 5.93 2.08
CA PRO A 500 4.30 5.00 2.34
C PRO A 500 3.64 4.45 1.07
N GLN A 501 3.66 5.17 -0.06
CA GLN A 501 3.08 4.73 -1.33
C GLN A 501 3.83 3.54 -1.97
N VAL A 502 5.04 3.22 -1.52
CA VAL A 502 5.79 2.03 -1.95
C VAL A 502 4.97 0.75 -1.74
N ILE A 503 4.20 0.69 -0.65
CA ILE A 503 3.40 -0.48 -0.29
C ILE A 503 2.36 -0.77 -1.37
N GLY A 504 1.52 0.22 -1.70
CA GLY A 504 0.51 0.10 -2.75
C GLY A 504 1.11 -0.11 -4.15
N THR A 505 2.32 0.41 -4.39
CA THR A 505 3.06 0.20 -5.65
C THR A 505 3.51 -1.25 -5.80
N ILE A 506 4.14 -1.83 -4.77
CA ILE A 506 4.57 -3.23 -4.77
C ILE A 506 3.38 -4.17 -4.94
N VAL A 507 2.32 -3.99 -4.15
CA VAL A 507 1.13 -4.86 -4.23
C VAL A 507 0.50 -4.83 -5.63
N ARG A 508 0.34 -3.63 -6.22
CA ARG A 508 -0.17 -3.48 -7.58
C ARG A 508 0.69 -4.20 -8.61
N GLU A 509 2.00 -4.00 -8.56
CA GLU A 509 2.88 -4.52 -9.61
C GLU A 509 3.11 -6.03 -9.48
N LEU A 510 3.05 -6.58 -8.26
CA LEU A 510 3.00 -8.04 -8.07
C LEU A 510 1.71 -8.64 -8.63
N ASP A 511 0.56 -7.99 -8.43
CA ASP A 511 -0.73 -8.40 -9.03
C ASP A 511 -0.73 -8.35 -10.56
N LEU A 512 0.01 -7.41 -11.16
CA LEU A 512 0.15 -7.33 -12.61
C LEU A 512 1.07 -8.39 -13.19
N LYS A 513 2.02 -8.91 -12.39
CA LYS A 513 2.93 -9.99 -12.78
C LYS A 513 2.32 -11.39 -12.62
N SER A 514 1.28 -11.53 -11.79
CA SER A 514 0.60 -12.80 -11.55
C SER A 514 -0.54 -13.10 -12.54
N LYS A 515 -0.89 -12.13 -13.40
CA LYS A 515 -1.81 -12.28 -14.54
C LYS A 515 -1.02 -12.52 -15.82
#